data_AF-A0A5S9M2J6-F1
#
_entry.id   AF-A0A5S9M2J6-F1
#
_cell.length_a   1.000
_cell.length_b   1.000
_cell.length_c   1.000
_cell.angle_alpha   90.00
_cell.angle_beta   90.00
_cell.angle_gamma   90.00
#
_symmetry.space_group_name_H-M   'P 1'
#
loop_
_entity.id
_entity.type
_entity.pdbx_description
1 polymer ?
#
loop_
_entity_poly.entity_id
_entity_poly.type
_entity_poly.pdbx_seq_one_letter_code
_entity_poly.pdbx_strand_id
1 'polypeptide(L)'
;MIEKGVLADVDFLYGVHVRPIQETLNGRCAPAILHGSSNHYVGTIIGEEAHGARPHLGVNVIEVASTLVQRLAHIHVDPRVAHSVKMTNLHAGGGSSNIIPGKASFYIRCTGTNKRSDG
;
A
#
# COMPACT_ATOMS: atom_id res chain seq x y z
N MET A 1 4.32 2.13 23.84
CA MET A 1 3.28 1.94 24.89
C MET A 1 3.40 0.57 25.51
N ILE A 2 3.33 -0.50 24.70
CA ILE A 2 3.55 -1.88 25.17
C ILE A 2 4.95 -2.05 25.78
N GLU A 3 6.01 -1.65 25.06
CA GLU A 3 7.39 -1.68 25.56
C GLU A 3 7.64 -0.77 26.78
N LYS A 4 6.72 0.16 27.07
CA LYS A 4 6.79 1.04 28.24
C LYS A 4 6.05 0.47 29.46
N GLY A 5 5.61 -0.79 29.41
CA GLY A 5 5.01 -1.50 30.54
C GLY A 5 3.60 -1.06 30.93
N VAL A 6 2.95 -0.20 30.14
CA VAL A 6 1.65 0.42 30.48
C VAL A 6 0.51 -0.61 30.60
N LEU A 7 0.70 -1.82 30.09
CA LEU A 7 -0.27 -2.91 30.15
C LEU A 7 0.08 -4.00 31.18
N ALA A 8 1.13 -3.82 32.00
CA ALA A 8 1.64 -4.87 32.88
C ALA A 8 0.63 -5.32 33.96
N ASP A 9 -0.23 -4.42 34.43
CA ASP A 9 -1.20 -4.65 35.51
C ASP A 9 -2.65 -4.39 35.06
N VAL A 10 -2.95 -4.56 33.76
CA VAL A 10 -4.29 -4.31 33.20
C VAL A 10 -5.05 -5.63 33.01
N ASP A 11 -6.18 -5.81 33.70
CA ASP A 11 -7.03 -6.99 33.56
C ASP A 11 -7.91 -6.97 32.29
N PHE A 12 -8.34 -5.78 31.85
CA PHE A 12 -9.19 -5.59 30.67
C PHE A 12 -8.81 -4.34 29.88
N LEU A 13 -8.68 -4.47 28.56
CA LEU A 13 -8.43 -3.36 27.63
C LEU A 13 -9.62 -3.21 26.68
N TYR A 14 -10.29 -2.05 26.72
CA TYR A 14 -11.36 -1.71 25.80
C TYR A 14 -10.89 -0.63 24.81
N GLY A 15 -11.19 -0.82 23.53
CA GLY A 15 -10.94 0.16 22.48
C GLY A 15 -12.19 0.32 21.61
N VAL A 16 -12.61 1.55 21.35
CA VAL A 16 -13.75 1.85 20.49
C VAL A 16 -13.25 2.63 19.28
N HIS A 17 -13.64 2.20 18.08
CA HIS A 17 -13.36 2.89 16.83
C HIS A 17 -14.67 3.04 16.06
N VAL A 18 -15.00 4.26 15.63
CA VAL A 18 -16.18 4.49 14.78
C VAL A 18 -15.96 3.77 13.45
N ARG A 19 -16.95 2.98 13.01
CA ARG A 19 -16.82 2.17 11.80
C ARG A 19 -17.73 2.68 10.68
N PRO A 20 -17.29 2.55 9.42
CA PRO A 20 -18.15 2.78 8.27
C PRO A 20 -19.25 1.71 8.19
N ILE A 21 -20.33 2.03 7.47
CA ILE A 21 -21.52 1.17 7.36
C ILE A 21 -21.22 -0.22 6.79
N GLN A 22 -20.15 -0.36 6.02
CA GLN A 22 -19.68 -1.62 5.43
C GLN A 22 -19.15 -2.62 6.48
N GLU A 23 -18.75 -2.15 7.66
CA GLU A 23 -18.23 -3.01 8.74
C GLU A 23 -19.27 -3.20 9.86
N THR A 24 -20.03 -2.15 10.21
CA THR A 24 -21.06 -2.23 11.26
C THR A 24 -22.22 -1.28 10.94
N LEU A 25 -23.46 -1.74 11.07
CA LEU A 25 -24.66 -0.89 10.93
C LEU A 25 -24.70 0.19 12.03
N ASN A 26 -25.30 1.33 11.70
CA ASN A 26 -25.43 2.43 12.66
C ASN A 26 -26.20 1.97 13.92
N GLY A 27 -25.71 2.35 15.10
CA GLY A 27 -26.28 1.94 16.39
C GLY A 27 -25.99 0.49 16.81
N ARG A 28 -25.09 -0.22 16.11
CA ARG A 28 -24.63 -1.57 16.49
C ARG A 28 -23.16 -1.54 16.91
N CYS A 29 -22.76 -2.52 17.75
CA CYS A 29 -21.36 -2.82 18.03
C CYS A 29 -21.04 -4.24 17.55
N ALA A 30 -19.81 -4.45 17.07
CA ALA A 30 -19.28 -5.76 16.75
C ALA A 30 -18.21 -6.11 17.78
N PRO A 31 -18.25 -7.29 18.42
CA PRO A 31 -17.36 -7.65 19.52
C PRO A 31 -15.90 -7.82 19.09
N ALA A 32 -15.65 -8.14 17.82
CA ALA A 32 -14.33 -8.16 17.23
C ALA A 32 -14.42 -7.86 15.73
N ILE A 33 -13.51 -7.04 15.21
CA ILE A 33 -13.29 -6.90 13.77
C ILE A 33 -11.85 -7.30 13.50
N LEU A 34 -11.68 -8.37 12.72
CA LEU A 34 -10.37 -8.94 12.40
C LEU A 34 -9.74 -8.14 11.26
N HIS A 35 -8.77 -7.29 11.56
CA HIS A 35 -7.98 -6.60 10.55
C HIS A 35 -6.83 -7.46 10.05
N GLY A 36 -6.56 -7.37 8.76
CA GLY A 36 -5.31 -7.88 8.20
C GLY A 36 -4.12 -7.03 8.61
N SER A 37 -2.93 -7.63 8.62
CA SER A 37 -1.68 -6.89 8.71
C SER A 37 -1.53 -5.97 7.48
N SER A 38 -0.86 -4.83 7.67
CA SER A 38 -0.52 -3.92 6.57
C SER A 38 0.96 -3.56 6.61
N ASN A 39 1.63 -3.63 5.46
CA ASN A 39 2.99 -3.18 5.28
C ASN A 39 3.06 -2.12 4.18
N HIS A 40 4.04 -1.22 4.29
CA HIS A 40 4.30 -0.17 3.31
C HIS A 40 5.72 -0.31 2.78
N TYR A 41 5.86 -0.25 1.46
CA TYR A 41 7.13 -0.24 0.76
C TYR A 41 7.30 1.12 0.09
N VAL A 42 8.48 1.70 0.24
CA VAL A 42 8.87 2.93 -0.46
C VAL A 42 9.94 2.57 -1.46
N GLY A 43 9.82 3.08 -2.69
CA GLY A 43 10.76 2.77 -3.74
C GLY A 43 11.04 3.97 -4.64
N THR A 44 12.12 3.86 -5.40
CA THR A 44 12.52 4.82 -6.42
C THR A 44 12.85 4.07 -7.70
N ILE A 45 12.31 4.54 -8.83
CA ILE A 45 12.67 4.08 -10.17
C ILE A 45 13.68 5.08 -10.74
N ILE A 46 14.79 4.56 -11.24
CA ILE A 46 15.84 5.33 -11.90
C ILE A 46 15.82 4.97 -13.38
N GLY A 47 15.69 5.98 -14.22
CA GLY A 47 15.81 5.93 -15.67
C GLY A 47 16.73 7.05 -16.15
N GLU A 48 16.44 7.59 -17.32
CA GLU A 48 17.25 8.64 -17.94
C GLU A 48 16.34 9.71 -18.51
N GLU A 49 16.61 10.96 -18.16
CA GLU A 49 15.81 12.10 -18.59
C GLU A 49 16.06 12.39 -20.08
N ALA A 50 14.99 12.73 -20.81
CA ALA A 50 15.11 13.10 -22.22
C ALA A 50 14.14 14.21 -22.61
N HIS A 51 14.41 14.87 -23.73
CA HIS A 51 13.46 15.81 -24.33
C HIS A 51 12.26 15.05 -24.92
N GLY A 52 11.03 15.56 -24.75
CA GLY A 52 9.80 14.90 -25.21
C GLY A 52 9.79 14.51 -26.70
N ALA A 53 10.37 15.35 -27.55
CA ALA A 53 10.55 15.07 -28.99
C ALA A 53 11.66 14.05 -29.35
N ARG A 54 12.46 13.56 -28.38
CA ARG A 54 13.55 12.60 -28.60
C ARG A 54 13.50 11.46 -27.56
N PRO A 55 12.40 10.69 -27.50
CA PRO A 55 12.19 9.69 -26.45
C PRO A 55 13.21 8.55 -26.45
N HIS A 56 13.80 8.26 -27.62
CA HIS A 56 14.83 7.22 -27.77
C HIS A 56 16.17 7.55 -27.10
N LEU A 57 16.36 8.78 -26.60
CA LEU A 57 17.57 9.21 -25.90
C LEU A 57 17.45 9.10 -24.37
N GLY A 58 16.37 8.52 -23.85
CA GLY A 58 16.20 8.34 -22.42
C GLY A 58 15.34 7.13 -22.08
N VAL A 59 15.03 7.00 -20.79
CA VAL A 59 14.19 5.93 -20.25
C VAL A 59 13.08 6.56 -19.44
N ASN A 60 11.86 6.50 -19.99
CA ASN A 60 10.68 7.07 -19.38
C ASN A 60 10.24 6.26 -18.14
N VAL A 61 10.54 6.78 -16.95
CA VAL A 61 10.17 6.12 -15.70
C VAL A 61 8.66 6.02 -15.48
N ILE A 62 7.83 6.85 -16.16
CA ILE A 62 6.37 6.73 -16.08
C ILE A 62 5.90 5.43 -16.74
N GLU A 63 6.50 5.01 -17.86
CA GLU A 63 6.16 3.76 -18.53
C GLU A 63 6.56 2.55 -17.68
N VAL A 64 7.73 2.62 -17.05
CA VAL A 64 8.21 1.60 -16.10
C VAL A 64 7.27 1.50 -14.89
N ALA A 65 6.90 2.64 -14.29
CA ALA A 65 5.97 2.68 -13.17
C ALA A 65 4.58 2.14 -13.56
N SER A 66 4.09 2.48 -14.75
CA SER A 66 2.79 2.02 -15.26
C SER A 66 2.78 0.51 -15.44
N THR A 67 3.87 -0.04 -15.99
CA THR A 67 4.06 -1.50 -16.09
C THR A 67 4.09 -2.13 -14.71
N LEU A 68 4.79 -1.54 -13.75
CA LEU A 68 4.82 -2.03 -12.37
C LEU A 68 3.40 -2.07 -11.78
N VAL A 69 2.62 -0.99 -11.91
CA VAL A 69 1.23 -0.93 -11.43
C VAL A 69 0.37 -2.06 -12.03
N GLN A 70 0.48 -2.29 -13.33
CA GLN A 70 -0.22 -3.39 -13.99
C GLN A 70 0.23 -4.75 -13.42
N ARG A 71 1.54 -4.96 -13.22
CA ARG A 71 2.06 -6.21 -12.65
C ARG A 71 1.64 -6.44 -11.20
N LEU A 72 1.51 -5.39 -10.39
CA LEU A 72 0.98 -5.52 -9.02
C LEU A 72 -0.44 -6.10 -9.01
N ALA A 73 -1.26 -5.81 -10.03
CA ALA A 73 -2.62 -6.37 -10.14
C ALA A 73 -2.63 -7.87 -10.45
N HIS A 74 -1.52 -8.43 -10.95
CA HIS A 74 -1.35 -9.84 -11.26
C HIS A 74 -0.66 -10.64 -10.14
N ILE A 75 -0.45 -10.03 -8.97
CA ILE A 75 0.02 -10.75 -7.80
C ILE A 75 -1.12 -11.65 -7.32
N HIS A 76 -0.89 -12.95 -7.37
CA HIS A 76 -1.79 -13.97 -6.86
C HIS A 76 -1.17 -14.64 -5.64
N VAL A 77 -1.85 -14.57 -4.50
CA VAL A 77 -1.54 -15.41 -3.32
C VAL A 77 -2.70 -16.37 -3.07
N ASP A 78 -2.61 -17.19 -2.02
CA ASP A 78 -3.68 -18.12 -1.65
C ASP A 78 -5.04 -17.40 -1.64
N PRO A 79 -6.01 -17.81 -2.49
CA PRO A 79 -7.32 -17.17 -2.57
C PRO A 79 -8.13 -17.28 -1.27
N ARG A 80 -7.74 -18.16 -0.34
CA ARG A 80 -8.34 -18.27 1.01
C ARG A 80 -7.88 -17.18 1.98
N VAL A 81 -6.84 -16.43 1.61
CA VAL A 81 -6.25 -15.33 2.37
C VAL A 81 -6.62 -14.01 1.69
N ALA A 82 -7.40 -13.18 2.39
CA ALA A 82 -7.74 -11.85 1.90
C ALA A 82 -6.46 -11.00 1.85
N HIS A 83 -6.15 -10.45 0.68
CA HIS A 83 -4.95 -9.68 0.45
C HIS A 83 -5.19 -8.53 -0.52
N SER A 84 -4.33 -7.52 -0.47
CA SER A 84 -4.23 -6.52 -1.53
C SER A 84 -2.80 -6.01 -1.66
N VAL A 85 -2.40 -5.71 -2.89
CA VAL A 85 -1.16 -4.97 -3.19
C VAL A 85 -1.52 -3.81 -4.10
N LYS A 86 -1.20 -2.58 -3.68
CA LYS A 86 -1.59 -1.37 -4.40
C LYS A 86 -0.49 -0.31 -4.31
N MET A 87 -0.14 0.28 -5.44
CA MET A 87 0.62 1.53 -5.47
C MET A 87 -0.32 2.65 -5.04
N THR A 88 -0.04 3.28 -3.90
CA THR A 88 -0.91 4.31 -3.31
C THR A 88 -0.41 5.73 -3.60
N ASN A 89 0.81 5.86 -4.11
CA ASN A 89 1.41 7.12 -4.48
C ASN A 89 2.50 6.88 -5.54
N LEU A 90 2.57 7.78 -6.52
CA LEU A 90 3.59 7.81 -7.57
C LEU A 90 3.86 9.28 -7.92
N HIS A 91 5.13 9.69 -7.84
CA HIS A 91 5.58 11.00 -8.27
C HIS A 91 6.73 10.83 -9.26
N ALA A 92 6.63 11.48 -10.42
CA ALA A 92 7.65 11.48 -11.47
C ALA A 92 7.71 12.86 -12.13
N GLY A 93 8.92 13.32 -12.44
CA GLY A 93 9.15 14.63 -13.07
C GLY A 93 9.01 15.82 -12.12
N GLY A 94 9.24 17.03 -12.65
CA GLY A 94 9.35 18.27 -11.87
C GLY A 94 8.53 19.46 -12.38
N GLY A 95 7.61 19.25 -13.34
CA GLY A 95 6.66 20.28 -13.80
C GLY A 95 6.79 20.75 -15.26
N SER A 96 7.82 20.31 -15.99
CA SER A 96 7.91 20.56 -17.43
C SER A 96 7.12 19.53 -18.23
N SER A 97 6.26 19.98 -19.15
CA SER A 97 5.44 19.10 -20.01
C SER A 97 6.23 18.46 -21.16
N ASN A 98 7.43 18.97 -21.46
CA ASN A 98 8.25 18.54 -22.59
C ASN A 98 9.55 17.81 -22.15
N ILE A 99 9.58 17.31 -20.91
CA ILE A 99 10.68 16.51 -20.38
C ILE A 99 10.13 15.13 -20.01
N ILE A 100 10.80 14.09 -20.50
CA ILE A 100 10.58 12.70 -20.13
C ILE A 100 11.31 12.47 -18.80
N PRO A 101 10.61 12.15 -17.70
CA PRO A 101 11.24 12.05 -16.40
C PRO A 101 12.19 10.85 -16.31
N GLY A 102 13.38 11.08 -15.78
CA GLY A 102 14.38 10.03 -15.49
C GLY A 102 14.30 9.48 -14.06
N LYS A 103 13.37 9.95 -13.22
CA LYS A 103 13.22 9.49 -11.84
C LYS A 103 11.76 9.50 -11.37
N ALA A 104 11.37 8.46 -10.65
CA ALA A 104 10.08 8.41 -9.94
C ALA A 104 10.24 7.87 -8.51
N SER A 105 9.46 8.37 -7.58
CA SER A 105 9.31 7.82 -6.22
C SER A 105 7.88 7.31 -6.03
N PHE A 106 7.72 6.20 -5.30
CA PHE A 106 6.41 5.60 -5.11
C PHE A 106 6.26 4.97 -3.73
N TYR A 107 5.00 4.73 -3.35
CA TYR A 107 4.61 3.95 -2.18
C TYR A 107 3.71 2.80 -2.60
N ILE A 108 4.00 1.60 -2.11
CA ILE A 108 3.14 0.43 -2.25
C ILE A 108 2.65 0.03 -0.87
N ARG A 109 1.34 -0.16 -0.74
CA ARG A 109 0.71 -0.76 0.43
C ARG A 109 0.33 -2.20 0.11
N CYS A 110 0.73 -3.09 1.00
CA CYS A 110 0.32 -4.49 1.00
C CYS A 110 -0.53 -4.76 2.23
N THR A 111 -1.66 -5.46 2.08
CA THR A 111 -2.47 -5.94 3.19
C THR A 111 -2.67 -7.45 3.06
N GLY A 112 -2.79 -8.15 4.20
CA GLY A 112 -3.02 -9.58 4.24
C GLY A 112 -3.59 -10.04 5.58
N THR A 113 -4.60 -10.92 5.57
CA THR A 113 -5.12 -11.52 6.81
C THR A 113 -4.28 -12.73 7.22
N ASN A 114 -3.71 -12.71 8.42
CA ASN A 114 -3.11 -13.91 8.99
C ASN A 114 -4.24 -14.78 9.55
N LYS A 115 -4.63 -15.83 8.82
CA LYS A 115 -5.34 -16.93 9.47
C LYS A 115 -4.29 -17.72 10.26
N ARG A 116 -4.47 -17.85 11.58
CA ARG A 116 -3.79 -18.92 12.31
C ARG A 116 -4.22 -20.22 11.64
N SER A 117 -3.26 -21.03 11.22
CA SER A 117 -3.52 -22.43 10.87
C SER A 117 -3.76 -23.16 12.18
N ASP A 118 -4.99 -23.13 12.68
CA ASP A 118 -5.47 -24.06 13.69
C ASP A 118 -5.84 -25.37 12.98
N GLY A 119 -4.86 -26.28 12.95
CA GLY A 119 -5.06 -27.72 12.81
C GLY A 119 -4.78 -28.37 14.16
#